data_AF-A0AAF0KZA2-F1
#
_entry.id   AF-A0AAF0KZA2-F1
#
_cell.length_a   1.000
_cell.length_b   1.000
_cell.length_c   1.000
_cell.angle_alpha   90.00
_cell.angle_beta   90.00
_cell.angle_gamma   90.00
#
_symmetry.space_group_name_H-M   'P 1'
#
loop_
_entity.id
_entity.type
_entity.pdbx_description
1 polymer ?
#
loop_
_entity_poly.entity_id
_entity_poly.type
_entity_poly.pdbx_seq_one_letter_code
_entity_poly.pdbx_strand_id
1 'polypeptide(L)'
;MQSLAALSPRLMFCPSGSAVSPTAVLASRPVVVTPATNGTFTVELQPTDQLRPEGTYYTLRVEWLDATGGFVAVDLLDWPIFVPSGGGSLADLVDAPAGPALMWTSLEEPPFPKPGMRWLQSNPNDLADPANTGNLYEWSAA
;
A
#
# COMPACT_ATOMS: atom_id res chain seq x y z
N MET A 1 -14.83 13.34 -17.04
CA MET A 1 -14.78 12.02 -16.38
C MET A 1 -15.68 11.07 -17.12
N GLN A 2 -15.15 9.98 -17.69
CA GLN A 2 -15.98 8.88 -18.20
C GLN A 2 -16.51 8.06 -17.02
N SER A 3 -17.74 7.57 -17.13
CA SER A 3 -18.33 6.67 -16.13
C SER A 3 -17.73 5.27 -16.25
N LEU A 4 -17.20 4.72 -15.16
CA LEU A 4 -16.70 3.35 -15.08
C LEU A 4 -17.82 2.33 -14.78
N ALA A 5 -19.08 2.75 -14.69
CA ALA A 5 -20.20 1.90 -14.26
C ALA A 5 -20.45 0.65 -15.14
N ALA A 6 -19.91 0.61 -16.35
CA ALA A 6 -20.00 -0.54 -17.26
C ALA A 6 -18.78 -1.49 -17.20
N LEU A 7 -17.74 -1.15 -16.45
CA LEU A 7 -16.51 -1.93 -16.35
C LEU A 7 -16.47 -2.70 -15.03
N SER A 8 -15.94 -3.91 -15.07
CA SER A 8 -15.70 -4.76 -13.89
C SER A 8 -14.21 -4.81 -13.60
N PRO A 9 -13.75 -4.38 -12.40
CA PRO A 9 -12.34 -4.45 -12.05
C PRO A 9 -11.92 -5.89 -11.69
N ARG A 10 -10.72 -6.26 -12.10
CA ARG A 10 -10.00 -7.47 -11.68
C ARG A 10 -8.67 -7.05 -11.07
N LEU A 11 -8.53 -7.25 -9.76
CA LEU A 11 -7.31 -6.92 -9.04
C LEU A 11 -6.33 -8.09 -9.13
N MET A 12 -5.07 -7.78 -9.40
CA MET A 12 -3.99 -8.75 -9.52
C MET A 12 -2.84 -8.31 -8.62
N PHE A 13 -2.58 -9.08 -7.57
CA PHE A 13 -1.45 -8.89 -6.67
C PHE A 13 -0.27 -9.69 -7.21
N CYS A 14 0.72 -8.98 -7.76
CA CYS A 14 1.86 -9.56 -8.45
C CYS A 14 3.08 -9.59 -7.52
N PRO A 15 3.62 -10.77 -7.16
CA PRO A 15 4.88 -10.84 -6.42
C PRO A 15 6.03 -10.19 -7.19
N SER A 16 6.91 -9.47 -6.50
CA SER A 16 8.12 -8.87 -7.10
C SER A 16 9.12 -9.93 -7.58
N GLY A 17 9.00 -11.16 -7.08
CA GLY A 17 9.78 -12.31 -7.50
C GLY A 17 9.35 -13.59 -6.78
N SER A 18 9.98 -14.70 -7.14
CA SER A 18 9.86 -15.93 -6.35
C SER A 18 10.61 -15.79 -5.03
N ALA A 19 10.04 -16.32 -3.96
CA ALA A 19 10.65 -16.28 -2.63
C ALA A 19 10.29 -17.54 -1.83
N VAL A 20 10.93 -17.71 -0.68
CA VAL A 20 10.64 -18.81 0.25
C VAL A 20 10.39 -18.27 1.65
N SER A 21 9.49 -18.90 2.38
CA SER A 21 9.27 -18.72 3.82
C SER A 21 9.68 -20.01 4.55
N PRO A 22 9.68 -20.04 5.89
CA PRO A 22 9.96 -21.28 6.63
C PRO A 22 9.02 -22.46 6.30
N THR A 23 7.81 -22.18 5.79
CA THR A 23 6.76 -23.20 5.59
C THR A 23 6.26 -23.31 4.15
N ALA A 24 6.59 -22.36 3.27
CA ALA A 24 6.03 -22.29 1.92
C ALA A 24 6.96 -21.64 0.90
N VAL A 25 6.73 -21.93 -0.38
CA VAL A 25 7.36 -21.25 -1.53
C VAL A 25 6.36 -20.26 -2.11
N LEU A 26 6.76 -19.00 -2.26
CA LEU A 26 6.01 -17.99 -2.99
C LEU A 26 6.33 -18.11 -4.48
N ALA A 27 5.33 -18.53 -5.26
CA ALA A 27 5.41 -18.52 -6.72
C ALA A 27 5.17 -17.11 -7.26
N SER A 28 5.81 -16.76 -8.37
CA SER A 28 5.63 -15.46 -9.06
C SER A 28 4.27 -15.29 -9.76
N ARG A 29 3.33 -16.24 -9.58
CA ARG A 29 2.00 -16.17 -10.18
C ARG A 29 1.15 -15.13 -9.42
N PRO A 30 0.50 -14.19 -10.12
CA PRO A 30 -0.37 -13.22 -9.45
C PRO A 30 -1.54 -13.86 -8.73
N VAL A 31 -1.89 -13.33 -7.56
CA VAL A 31 -3.14 -13.64 -6.85
C VAL A 31 -4.22 -12.71 -7.37
N VAL A 32 -5.32 -13.27 -7.86
CA VAL A 32 -6.39 -12.53 -8.53
C VAL A 32 -7.63 -12.48 -7.64
N VAL A 33 -8.19 -11.30 -7.47
CA VAL A 33 -9.46 -11.09 -6.74
C VAL A 33 -10.37 -10.17 -7.53
N THR A 34 -11.66 -10.48 -7.53
CA THR A 34 -12.71 -9.64 -8.13
C THR A 34 -13.43 -8.92 -6.99
N PRO A 35 -13.37 -7.58 -6.90
CA PRO A 35 -14.12 -6.83 -5.91
C PRO A 35 -15.63 -7.02 -6.07
N ALA A 36 -16.35 -6.89 -4.96
CA ALA A 36 -17.80 -6.78 -4.99
C ALA A 36 -18.23 -5.45 -5.64
N THR A 37 -19.51 -5.32 -5.97
CA THR A 37 -20.06 -4.12 -6.65
C THR A 37 -19.86 -2.82 -5.86
N ASN A 38 -19.70 -2.91 -4.54
CA ASN A 38 -19.39 -1.78 -3.66
C ASN A 38 -17.88 -1.47 -3.56
N GLY A 39 -17.04 -2.15 -4.34
CA GLY A 39 -15.58 -2.02 -4.33
C GLY A 39 -14.86 -2.76 -3.20
N THR A 40 -15.59 -3.40 -2.28
CA THR A 40 -14.97 -4.18 -1.20
C THR A 40 -14.39 -5.49 -1.71
N PHE A 41 -13.27 -5.91 -1.14
CA PHE A 41 -12.63 -7.20 -1.44
C PHE A 41 -11.85 -7.68 -0.22
N THR A 42 -11.55 -8.98 -0.21
CA THR A 42 -10.61 -9.61 0.71
C THR A 42 -9.74 -10.55 -0.10
N VAL A 43 -8.45 -10.60 0.21
CA VAL A 43 -7.49 -11.46 -0.48
C VAL A 43 -6.51 -12.02 0.55
N GLU A 44 -6.26 -13.32 0.43
CA GLU A 44 -5.24 -14.00 1.23
C GLU A 44 -3.91 -13.93 0.47
N LEU A 45 -2.91 -13.27 1.07
CA LEU A 45 -1.57 -13.13 0.52
C LEU A 45 -0.56 -13.75 1.47
N GLN A 46 0.52 -14.33 0.92
CA GLN A 46 1.62 -14.80 1.75
C GLN A 46 2.28 -13.61 2.46
N PRO A 47 2.47 -13.66 3.79
CA PRO A 47 3.21 -12.64 4.52
C PRO A 47 4.62 -12.45 3.96
N THR A 48 5.00 -11.20 3.71
CA THR A 48 6.28 -10.82 3.12
C THR A 48 7.39 -10.62 4.14
N ASP A 49 7.03 -10.35 5.40
CA ASP A 49 7.96 -10.22 6.53
C ASP A 49 8.74 -11.52 6.84
N GLN A 50 8.21 -12.67 6.42
CA GLN A 50 8.84 -13.98 6.59
C GLN A 50 9.55 -14.50 5.34
N LEU A 51 9.57 -13.74 4.24
CA LEU A 51 10.13 -14.20 2.97
C LEU A 51 11.65 -14.02 2.89
N ARG A 52 12.27 -14.87 2.07
CA ARG A 52 13.66 -14.80 1.64
C ARG A 52 13.72 -14.86 0.11
N PRO A 53 14.37 -13.90 -0.57
CA PRO A 53 15.13 -12.77 -0.01
C PRO A 53 14.26 -11.76 0.74
N GLU A 54 14.87 -11.06 1.70
CA GLU A 54 14.22 -9.93 2.39
C GLU A 54 13.90 -8.81 1.39
N GLY A 55 12.84 -8.05 1.65
CA GLY A 55 12.36 -7.03 0.72
C GLY A 55 11.54 -7.58 -0.46
N THR A 56 11.08 -8.83 -0.40
CA THR A 56 10.04 -9.31 -1.33
C THR A 56 8.73 -8.58 -1.04
N TYR A 57 8.00 -8.14 -2.06
CA TYR A 57 6.74 -7.39 -1.95
C TYR A 57 5.76 -7.79 -3.05
N TYR A 58 4.53 -7.29 -3.00
CA TYR A 58 3.59 -7.35 -4.11
C TYR A 58 3.46 -5.98 -4.78
N THR A 59 3.09 -5.95 -6.05
CA THR A 59 2.51 -4.77 -6.71
C THR A 59 1.05 -5.04 -7.06
N LEU A 60 0.27 -3.98 -7.27
CA LEU A 60 -1.14 -4.11 -7.63
C LEU A 60 -1.34 -3.70 -9.09
N ARG A 61 -1.92 -4.60 -9.87
CA ARG A 61 -2.43 -4.32 -11.21
C ARG A 61 -3.95 -4.40 -11.18
N VAL A 62 -4.62 -3.41 -11.75
CA VAL A 62 -6.09 -3.40 -11.91
C VAL A 62 -6.40 -3.54 -13.38
N GLU A 63 -7.02 -4.64 -13.77
CA GLU A 63 -7.55 -4.80 -15.12
C GLU A 63 -9.03 -4.41 -15.15
N TRP A 64 -9.39 -3.59 -16.11
CA TRP A 64 -10.77 -3.22 -16.38
C TRP A 64 -11.32 -4.11 -17.46
N LEU A 65 -12.40 -4.82 -17.14
CA LEU A 65 -13.06 -5.74 -18.05
C LEU A 65 -14.39 -5.16 -18.53
N ASP A 66 -14.75 -5.40 -19.78
CA ASP A 66 -16.10 -5.11 -20.28
C ASP A 66 -17.13 -6.11 -19.75
N ALA A 67 -18.40 -5.92 -20.12
CA ALA A 67 -19.50 -6.79 -19.70
C ALA A 67 -19.37 -8.26 -20.17
N THR A 68 -18.52 -8.54 -21.16
CA THR A 68 -18.23 -9.88 -21.65
C THR A 68 -16.96 -10.50 -21.02
N GLY A 69 -16.31 -9.77 -20.11
CA GLY A 69 -15.03 -10.16 -19.52
C GLY A 69 -13.82 -9.87 -20.43
N GLY A 70 -14.02 -9.12 -21.52
CA GLY A 70 -12.97 -8.67 -22.42
C GLY A 70 -12.11 -7.61 -21.75
N PHE A 71 -10.79 -7.70 -21.93
CA PHE A 71 -9.86 -6.70 -21.42
C PHE A 71 -10.06 -5.35 -22.14
N VAL A 72 -10.20 -4.27 -21.36
CA VAL A 72 -10.39 -2.91 -21.87
C VAL A 72 -9.18 -2.02 -21.55
N ALA A 73 -8.76 -2.02 -20.30
CA ALA A 73 -7.70 -1.14 -19.82
C ALA A 73 -6.99 -1.74 -18.60
N VAL A 74 -5.86 -1.13 -18.24
CA VAL A 74 -5.08 -1.51 -17.06
C VAL A 74 -4.58 -0.27 -16.32
N ASP A 75 -4.69 -0.30 -14.99
CA ASP A 75 -3.94 0.58 -14.10
C ASP A 75 -2.81 -0.21 -13.44
N LEU A 76 -1.62 0.39 -13.41
CA LEU A 76 -0.43 -0.19 -12.79
C LEU A 76 -0.07 0.65 -11.56
N LEU A 77 -0.17 0.03 -10.38
CA LEU A 77 0.31 0.59 -9.13
C LEU A 77 1.61 -0.13 -8.79
N ASP A 78 2.72 0.48 -9.19
CA ASP A 78 4.08 -0.04 -9.00
C ASP A 78 4.61 0.19 -7.57
N TRP A 79 3.73 0.61 -6.66
CA TRP A 79 4.07 0.80 -5.26
C TRP A 79 4.21 -0.56 -4.55
N PRO A 80 5.31 -0.79 -3.81
CA PRO A 80 5.47 -2.01 -3.04
C PRO A 80 4.36 -2.19 -2.01
N ILE A 81 3.84 -3.40 -1.88
CA ILE A 81 2.88 -3.81 -0.87
C ILE A 81 3.56 -4.85 0.01
N PHE A 82 3.79 -4.50 1.27
CA PHE A 82 4.39 -5.39 2.26
C PHE A 82 3.30 -5.93 3.18
N VAL A 83 3.10 -7.25 3.17
CA VAL A 83 2.04 -7.92 3.92
C VAL A 83 2.67 -8.50 5.20
N PRO A 84 2.37 -7.98 6.40
CA PRO A 84 2.85 -8.59 7.63
C PRO A 84 2.06 -9.87 7.94
N SER A 85 2.57 -10.69 8.86
CA SER A 85 1.94 -11.94 9.28
C SER A 85 0.51 -11.77 9.84
N GLY A 86 0.18 -10.58 10.34
CA GLY A 86 -1.16 -10.22 10.83
C GLY A 86 -2.12 -9.67 9.77
N GLY A 87 -1.66 -9.48 8.52
CA GLY A 87 -2.42 -8.78 7.48
C GLY A 87 -2.62 -7.29 7.77
N GLY A 88 -3.59 -6.67 7.11
CA GLY A 88 -3.90 -5.25 7.29
C GLY A 88 -4.80 -4.70 6.18
N SER A 89 -5.18 -3.43 6.27
CA SER A 89 -5.89 -2.75 5.20
C SER A 89 -4.91 -2.41 4.06
N LEU A 90 -5.36 -2.44 2.79
CA LEU A 90 -4.46 -2.12 1.66
C LEU A 90 -3.77 -0.76 1.83
N ALA A 91 -4.44 0.23 2.42
CA ALA A 91 -3.88 1.55 2.67
C ALA A 91 -2.69 1.54 3.64
N ASP A 92 -2.68 0.62 4.61
CA ASP A 92 -1.59 0.47 5.58
C ASP A 92 -0.43 -0.37 5.02
N LEU A 93 -0.71 -1.23 4.04
CA LEU A 93 0.28 -2.16 3.47
C LEU A 93 1.06 -1.57 2.29
N VAL A 94 0.50 -0.55 1.62
CA VAL A 94 1.10 0.09 0.45
C VAL A 94 2.19 1.07 0.88
N ASP A 95 3.40 0.85 0.40
CA ASP A 95 4.51 1.80 0.47
C ASP A 95 4.45 2.78 -0.70
N ALA A 96 3.48 3.70 -0.64
CA ALA A 96 3.34 4.77 -1.61
C ALA A 96 4.27 5.95 -1.27
N PRO A 97 4.78 6.68 -2.27
CA PRO A 97 5.45 7.94 -2.05
C PRO A 97 4.58 8.88 -1.21
N ALA A 98 5.16 9.51 -0.18
CA ALA A 98 4.48 10.58 0.51
C ALA A 98 4.14 11.68 -0.51
N GLY A 99 2.86 12.04 -0.60
CA GLY A 99 2.47 13.21 -1.39
C GLY A 99 3.25 14.43 -0.88
N PRO A 100 3.78 15.31 -1.76
CA PRO A 100 4.59 16.46 -1.33
C PRO A 100 3.83 17.47 -0.44
N ALA A 101 2.51 17.30 -0.32
CA ALA A 101 1.63 18.10 0.52
C ALA A 101 1.23 17.41 1.85
N LEU A 102 1.66 16.17 2.11
CA LEU A 102 1.30 15.44 3.33
C LEU A 102 2.28 15.77 4.46
N MET A 103 1.72 16.22 5.59
CA MET A 103 2.44 16.52 6.82
C MET A 103 1.90 15.64 7.94
N TRP A 104 2.75 14.77 8.48
CA TRP A 104 2.44 14.02 9.69
C TRP A 104 2.44 14.98 10.88
N THR A 105 1.40 14.97 11.72
CA THR A 105 1.31 15.85 12.89
C THR A 105 1.09 15.01 14.13
N SER A 106 2.12 14.88 14.97
CA SER A 106 2.14 14.05 16.18
C SER A 106 3.23 14.56 17.12
N LEU A 107 3.13 14.26 18.43
CA LEU A 107 4.21 14.51 19.39
C LEU A 107 5.39 13.54 19.23
N GLU A 108 5.11 12.36 18.69
CA GLU A 108 6.07 11.28 18.45
C GLU A 108 6.42 11.17 16.96
N GLU A 109 7.66 10.74 16.71
CA GLU A 109 8.17 10.46 15.36
C GLU A 109 7.28 9.41 14.65
N PRO A 110 7.02 9.56 13.34
CA PRO A 110 6.35 8.50 12.59
C PRO A 110 7.17 7.21 12.65
N PRO A 111 6.54 6.03 12.84
CA PRO A 111 7.28 4.77 13.02
C PRO A 111 8.04 4.30 11.77
N PHE A 112 7.63 4.76 10.58
CA PHE A 112 8.21 4.37 9.30
C PHE A 112 8.33 5.58 8.36
N PRO A 113 9.18 6.56 8.67
CA PRO A 113 9.27 7.77 7.88
C PRO A 113 9.86 7.47 6.49
N LYS A 114 9.36 8.17 5.47
CA LYS A 114 9.77 7.99 4.07
C LYS A 114 10.48 9.25 3.56
N PRO A 115 11.45 9.15 2.63
CA PRO A 115 12.02 10.32 1.98
C PRO A 115 10.94 11.25 1.42
N GLY A 116 11.05 12.55 1.70
CA GLY A 116 10.06 13.57 1.35
C GLY A 116 8.90 13.72 2.33
N MET A 117 8.77 12.84 3.34
CA MET A 117 7.78 13.00 4.41
C MET A 117 8.19 14.17 5.32
N ARG A 118 7.20 15.01 5.65
CA ARG A 118 7.33 16.07 6.65
C ARG A 118 6.61 15.69 7.93
N TRP A 119 7.23 15.93 9.07
CA TRP A 119 6.63 15.74 10.39
C TRP A 119 6.66 17.04 11.18
N LEU A 120 5.49 17.50 11.59
CA LEU A 120 5.33 18.59 12.54
C LEU A 120 5.14 18.01 13.94
N GLN A 121 6.08 18.31 14.84
CA GLN A 121 5.98 17.89 16.24
C GLN A 121 4.95 18.75 16.98
N SER A 122 3.70 18.31 16.91
CA SER A 122 2.56 18.96 17.55
C SER A 122 1.41 17.97 17.78
N ASN A 123 0.66 18.20 18.84
CA ASN A 123 -0.62 17.59 19.14
C ASN A 123 -1.75 18.46 18.54
N PRO A 124 -2.35 18.06 17.41
CA PRO A 124 -3.40 18.86 16.76
C PRO A 124 -4.70 18.90 17.57
N ASN A 125 -4.85 18.01 18.57
CA ASN A 125 -6.05 17.93 19.41
C ASN A 125 -5.95 18.81 20.67
N ASP A 126 -4.75 19.24 21.04
CA ASP A 126 -4.52 20.17 22.15
C ASP A 126 -3.43 21.18 21.78
N LEU A 127 -3.86 22.38 21.37
CA LEU A 127 -2.97 23.46 20.99
C LEU A 127 -2.17 24.02 22.18
N ALA A 128 -2.61 23.77 23.42
CA ALA A 128 -1.93 24.20 24.64
C ALA A 128 -0.98 23.14 25.21
N ASP A 129 -0.87 21.98 24.56
CA ASP A 129 0.02 20.90 24.99
C ASP A 129 1.46 21.43 25.11
N PRO A 130 2.09 21.36 26.30
CA PRO A 130 3.45 21.88 26.50
C PRO A 130 4.50 21.12 25.68
N ALA A 131 4.17 19.93 25.16
CA ALA A 131 5.03 19.17 24.25
C ALA A 131 4.94 19.66 22.79
N ASN A 132 4.06 20.62 22.47
CA ASN A 132 4.01 21.29 21.17
C ASN A 132 5.28 22.14 20.97
N THR A 133 6.30 21.56 20.33
CA THR A 133 7.52 22.30 19.99
C THR A 133 7.35 23.12 18.71
N GLY A 134 6.44 22.70 17.81
CA GLY A 134 6.27 23.32 16.49
C GLY A 134 7.44 23.04 15.54
N ASN A 135 8.32 22.13 15.90
CA ASN A 135 9.45 21.75 15.06
C ASN A 135 8.97 21.00 13.82
N LEU A 136 9.48 21.41 12.66
CA LEU A 136 9.23 20.73 11.39
C LEU A 136 10.46 19.93 10.99
N TYR A 137 10.27 18.63 10.79
CA TYR A 137 11.28 17.68 10.33
C TYR A 137 10.94 17.24 8.90
N GLU A 138 11.96 16.99 8.08
CA GLU A 138 11.84 16.41 6.74
C GLU A 138 12.83 15.27 6.59
N TRP A 139 12.37 14.09 6.14
CA TRP A 139 13.27 12.98 5.85
C TRP A 139 13.85 13.10 4.45
N SER A 140 15.18 13.12 4.35
CA SER A 140 15.89 13.02 3.07
C SER A 140 16.28 11.57 2.76
N ALA A 141 16.35 11.21 1.47
CA ALA A 141 17.04 9.98 1.06
C ALA A 141 18.52 10.09 1.42
N ALA A 142 19.09 9.02 2.00
CA ALA A 142 20.52 8.91 2.29
C ALA A 142 21.33 8.61 1.02
#